data_AF-A0A9Q3EUL8-F1
#
_entry.id   AF-A0A9Q3EUL8-F1
#
_cell.length_a   1.000
_cell.length_b   1.000
_cell.length_c   1.000
_cell.angle_alpha   90.00
_cell.angle_beta   90.00
_cell.angle_gamma   90.00
#
_symmetry.space_group_name_H-M   'P 1'
#
loop_
_entity.id
_entity.type
_entity.pdbx_description
1 polymer ?
#
loop_
_entity_poly.entity_id
_entity_poly.type
_entity_poly.pdbx_seq_one_letter_code
_entity_poly.pdbx_strand_id
1 'polypeptide(L)'
;MVWGAFIGSTKSPLVFLDGTQIAVTFIQQLYEPHLCPLYNYVVHAPYIQISNKQPATNQINKLPWPTHSPDLTPIANVWKVLKTCVTKHHQPCTLDKLHMAIQSTWDDVSPTFFEKLLIGMHKRMEAVIESNGGSTTW
;
A
#
# COMPACT_ATOMS: atom_id res chain seq x y z
N MET A 1 13.80 -4.92 -0.14
CA MET A 1 12.57 -4.13 -0.44
C MET A 1 11.47 -4.57 0.52
N VAL A 2 10.43 -3.76 0.75
CA VAL A 2 9.30 -4.14 1.63
C VAL A 2 7.99 -3.97 0.87
N TRP A 3 7.08 -4.93 1.00
CA TRP A 3 5.73 -4.87 0.45
C TRP A 3 4.69 -4.97 1.56
N GLY A 4 3.58 -4.26 1.36
CA GLY A 4 2.39 -4.32 2.20
C GLY A 4 1.19 -3.81 1.43
N ALA A 5 0.01 -4.22 1.86
CA ALA A 5 -1.28 -3.81 1.30
C ALA A 5 -2.29 -3.59 2.43
N PHE A 6 -3.40 -2.92 2.13
CA PHE A 6 -4.54 -2.84 3.04
C PHE A 6 -5.85 -2.72 2.25
N ILE A 7 -6.95 -3.20 2.83
CA ILE A 7 -8.32 -3.10 2.32
C ILE A 7 -9.21 -2.69 3.48
N GLY A 8 -9.95 -1.58 3.33
CA GLY A 8 -10.74 -1.03 4.43
C GLY A 8 -9.84 -0.66 5.61
N SER A 9 -10.11 -1.28 6.75
CA SER A 9 -9.33 -1.14 7.99
C SER A 9 -8.36 -2.30 8.23
N THR A 10 -8.34 -3.29 7.33
CA THR A 10 -7.51 -4.50 7.43
C THR A 10 -6.25 -4.35 6.59
N LYS A 11 -5.10 -4.69 7.18
CA LYS A 11 -3.80 -4.63 6.51
C LYS A 11 -3.23 -6.04 6.30
N SER A 12 -2.44 -6.23 5.25
CA SER A 12 -1.69 -7.46 5.02
C SER A 12 -0.56 -7.60 6.05
N PRO A 13 0.01 -8.81 6.19
CA PRO A 13 1.38 -8.94 6.68
C PRO A 13 2.35 -8.07 5.85
N LEU A 14 3.43 -7.59 6.45
CA LEU A 14 4.55 -7.05 5.69
C LEU A 14 5.41 -8.19 5.15
N VAL A 15 5.88 -8.01 3.92
CA VAL A 15 6.76 -8.97 3.26
C VAL A 15 8.08 -8.26 2.97
N PHE A 16 9.15 -8.74 3.60
CA PHE A 16 10.50 -8.31 3.30
C PHE A 16 11.03 -9.14 2.13
N LEU A 17 11.44 -8.46 1.08
CA LEU A 17 11.80 -9.05 -0.20
C LEU A 17 13.29 -8.83 -0.47
N ASP A 18 13.96 -9.92 -0.82
CA ASP A 18 15.33 -9.88 -1.29
C ASP A 18 15.39 -9.58 -2.79
N GLY A 19 16.31 -8.70 -3.17
CA GLY A 19 16.53 -8.33 -4.57
C GLY A 19 15.41 -7.51 -5.22
N THR A 20 15.53 -7.33 -6.53
CA THR A 20 14.56 -6.60 -7.37
C THR A 20 13.44 -7.54 -7.79
N GLN A 21 12.19 -7.09 -7.64
CA GLN A 21 11.04 -7.90 -8.02
C GLN A 21 10.74 -7.79 -9.50
N ILE A 22 10.47 -8.95 -10.12
CA ILE A 22 9.96 -9.08 -11.48
C ILE A 22 8.52 -9.60 -11.45
N ALA A 23 7.84 -9.63 -12.59
CA ALA A 23 6.44 -10.06 -12.65
C ALA A 23 6.20 -11.46 -12.05
N VAL A 24 7.10 -12.42 -12.31
CA VAL A 24 6.99 -13.79 -11.81
C VAL A 24 7.14 -13.84 -10.29
N THR A 25 8.18 -13.18 -9.74
CA THR A 25 8.42 -13.18 -8.29
C THR A 25 7.32 -12.44 -7.56
N PHE A 26 6.77 -11.37 -8.14
CA PHE A 26 5.59 -10.68 -7.59
C PHE A 26 4.39 -11.63 -7.46
N ILE A 27 4.09 -12.44 -8.48
CA ILE A 27 2.94 -13.34 -8.42
C ILE A 27 3.15 -14.39 -7.32
N GLN A 28 4.31 -15.03 -7.31
CA GLN A 28 4.61 -16.15 -6.41
C GLN A 28 4.80 -15.71 -4.96
N GLN A 29 5.44 -14.56 -4.72
CA GLN A 29 5.81 -14.11 -3.38
C GLN A 29 4.80 -13.16 -2.76
N LEU A 30 3.98 -12.48 -3.56
CA LEU A 30 3.09 -11.42 -3.06
C LEU A 30 1.62 -11.63 -3.44
N TYR A 31 1.35 -11.91 -4.71
CA TYR A 31 -0.02 -11.96 -5.20
C TYR A 31 -0.80 -13.13 -4.63
N GLU A 32 -0.38 -14.35 -4.93
CA GLU A 32 -1.07 -15.57 -4.49
C GLU A 32 -1.06 -15.76 -2.97
N PRO A 33 0.06 -15.59 -2.25
CA PRO A 33 0.10 -15.87 -0.81
C PRO A 33 -0.49 -14.77 0.07
N HIS A 34 -0.57 -13.52 -0.40
CA HIS A 34 -0.92 -12.38 0.46
C HIS A 34 -2.04 -11.51 -0.11
N LEU A 35 -2.00 -11.12 -1.38
CA LEU A 35 -3.00 -10.23 -1.95
C LEU A 35 -4.35 -10.94 -2.19
N CYS A 36 -4.32 -12.15 -2.77
CA CYS A 36 -5.53 -12.94 -3.03
C CYS A 36 -6.31 -13.27 -1.75
N PRO A 37 -5.68 -13.80 -0.69
CA PRO A 37 -6.37 -14.06 0.57
C PRO A 37 -6.96 -12.79 1.20
N LEU A 38 -6.20 -11.69 1.19
CA LEU A 38 -6.69 -10.40 1.72
C LEU A 38 -7.92 -9.90 0.94
N TYR A 39 -7.91 -10.00 -0.38
CA TYR A 39 -9.04 -9.62 -1.23
C TYR A 39 -10.28 -10.48 -0.99
N ASN A 40 -10.09 -11.80 -0.89
CA ASN A 40 -11.20 -12.74 -0.67
C ASN A 40 -11.75 -12.67 0.75
N TYR A 41 -10.94 -12.24 1.72
CA TYR A 41 -11.36 -12.08 3.12
C TYR A 41 -12.38 -10.95 3.30
N VAL A 42 -12.18 -9.83 2.60
CA VAL A 42 -13.12 -8.72 2.61
C VAL A 42 -14.14 -8.96 1.50
N VAL A 43 -15.27 -9.60 1.86
CA VAL A 43 -16.36 -9.97 0.94
C VAL A 43 -16.63 -8.86 -0.09
N HIS A 44 -16.19 -9.11 -1.32
CA HIS A 44 -16.40 -8.28 -2.52
C HIS A 44 -15.91 -6.83 -2.43
N ALA A 45 -14.64 -6.59 -2.06
CA ALA A 45 -13.99 -5.35 -2.49
C ALA A 45 -14.12 -5.23 -4.02
N PRO A 46 -14.85 -4.24 -4.58
CA PRO A 46 -15.22 -4.28 -5.99
C PRO A 46 -14.05 -3.95 -6.91
N TYR A 47 -12.98 -3.34 -6.37
CA TYR A 47 -11.78 -2.93 -7.10
C TYR A 47 -10.55 -2.92 -6.19
N ILE A 48 -9.37 -3.25 -6.74
CA ILE A 48 -8.06 -3.00 -6.12
C ILE A 48 -7.27 -2.00 -6.96
N GLN A 49 -6.55 -1.11 -6.29
CA GLN A 49 -5.48 -0.30 -6.89
C GLN A 49 -4.13 -1.04 -6.80
N ILE A 50 -3.53 -1.39 -7.93
CA ILE A 50 -2.16 -1.95 -8.01
C ILE A 50 -1.37 -1.26 -9.13
N SER A 51 -0.07 -1.02 -8.92
CA SER A 51 0.77 -0.30 -9.90
C SER A 51 1.22 -1.16 -11.08
N ASN A 52 1.12 -2.48 -10.98
CA ASN A 52 1.71 -3.39 -11.96
C ASN A 52 0.72 -3.84 -13.04
N LYS A 53 1.23 -3.93 -14.28
CA LYS A 53 0.63 -4.72 -15.37
C LYS A 53 0.65 -6.19 -14.97
N GLN A 54 -0.35 -6.63 -14.20
CA GLN A 54 -0.58 -8.06 -14.00
C GLN A 54 -1.07 -8.74 -15.28
N PRO A 55 -0.73 -10.03 -15.50
CA PRO A 55 -1.40 -10.87 -16.49
C PRO A 55 -2.89 -11.02 -16.14
N ALA A 56 -3.72 -11.16 -17.17
CA ALA A 56 -5.19 -11.08 -17.13
C ALA A 56 -5.91 -12.23 -16.39
N THR A 57 -5.21 -13.01 -15.57
CA THR A 57 -5.66 -14.36 -15.18
C THR A 57 -6.53 -14.44 -13.93
N ASN A 58 -6.71 -13.36 -13.15
CA ASN A 58 -7.37 -13.49 -11.85
C ASN A 58 -8.54 -12.51 -11.66
N GLN A 59 -9.58 -13.00 -10.97
CA GLN A 59 -10.94 -12.47 -10.73
C GLN A 59 -11.00 -11.15 -9.94
N ILE A 60 -9.89 -10.42 -9.86
CA ILE A 60 -9.81 -9.14 -9.13
C ILE A 60 -9.99 -8.01 -10.13
N ASN A 61 -11.08 -7.27 -9.96
CA ASN A 61 -11.32 -6.05 -10.72
C ASN A 61 -10.28 -4.99 -10.34
N LYS A 62 -9.69 -4.34 -11.35
CA LYS A 62 -8.74 -3.25 -11.12
C LYS A 62 -9.45 -1.91 -11.18
N LEU A 63 -9.11 -1.03 -10.24
CA LEU A 63 -9.54 0.36 -10.33
C LEU A 63 -8.81 1.01 -11.52
N PRO A 64 -9.52 1.63 -12.48
CA PRO A 64 -8.88 2.45 -13.50
C PRO A 64 -8.07 3.55 -12.81
N TRP A 65 -6.76 3.56 -13.02
CA TRP A 65 -5.86 4.43 -12.26
C TRP A 65 -5.00 5.29 -13.20
N PRO A 66 -4.93 6.61 -12.99
CA PRO A 66 -4.05 7.47 -13.77
C PRO A 66 -2.57 7.15 -13.50
N THR A 67 -1.77 7.17 -14.56
CA THR A 67 -0.31 7.05 -14.45
C THR A 67 0.28 8.25 -13.73
N HIS A 68 1.35 8.05 -12.96
CA HIS A 68 2.07 9.11 -12.23
C HIS A 68 1.24 9.88 -11.19
N SER A 69 0.27 9.23 -10.54
CA SER A 69 -0.55 9.83 -9.47
C SER A 69 -0.26 9.24 -8.08
N PRO A 70 0.92 9.51 -7.50
CA PRO A 70 1.23 9.08 -6.14
C PRO A 70 0.29 9.73 -5.11
N ASP A 71 -0.14 10.97 -5.36
CA ASP A 71 -1.02 11.76 -4.48
C ASP A 71 -2.37 11.06 -4.23
N LEU A 72 -2.84 10.31 -5.23
CA LEU A 72 -4.07 9.54 -5.13
C LEU A 72 -3.86 8.19 -4.44
N THR A 73 -2.63 7.77 -4.11
CA THR A 73 -2.34 6.42 -3.59
C THR A 73 -2.33 6.43 -2.05
N PRO A 74 -3.38 5.94 -1.36
CA PRO A 74 -3.51 6.13 0.10
C PRO A 74 -2.39 5.49 0.90
N ILE A 75 -1.88 4.35 0.44
CA ILE A 75 -0.81 3.62 1.13
C ILE A 75 0.52 4.41 1.15
N ALA A 76 0.70 5.38 0.24
CA ALA A 76 1.87 6.26 0.27
C ALA A 76 1.96 7.04 1.61
N ASN A 77 0.82 7.45 2.16
CA ASN A 77 0.77 8.13 3.47
C ASN A 77 1.14 7.18 4.61
N VAL A 78 0.77 5.89 4.51
CA VAL A 78 1.18 4.87 5.47
C VAL A 78 2.70 4.70 5.42
N TRP A 79 3.30 4.58 4.23
CA TRP A 79 4.76 4.50 4.08
C TRP A 79 5.48 5.74 4.62
N LYS A 80 4.90 6.94 4.46
CA LYS A 80 5.44 8.19 5.02
C LYS A 80 5.45 8.15 6.56
N VAL A 81 4.38 7.65 7.19
CA VAL A 81 4.32 7.45 8.65
C VAL A 81 5.37 6.46 9.10
N LEU A 82 5.45 5.30 8.45
CA LEU A 82 6.45 4.27 8.75
C LEU A 82 7.87 4.82 8.69
N LYS A 83 8.22 5.47 7.57
CA LYS A 83 9.53 6.09 7.39
C LYS A 83 9.83 7.12 8.48
N THR A 84 8.85 7.95 8.82
CA THR A 84 9.01 9.00 9.84
C THR A 84 9.25 8.38 11.21
N CYS A 85 8.46 7.38 11.60
CA CYS A 85 8.57 6.72 12.90
C CYS A 85 9.91 5.99 13.04
N VAL A 86 10.26 5.17 12.04
CA VAL A 86 11.53 4.42 12.02
C VAL A 86 12.72 5.37 12.09
N THR A 87 12.69 6.47 11.35
CA THR A 87 13.81 7.43 11.32
C THR A 87 13.92 8.24 12.61
N LYS A 88 12.81 8.68 13.20
CA LYS A 88 12.83 9.57 14.37
C LYS A 88 12.91 8.83 15.69
N HIS A 89 12.19 7.71 15.82
CA HIS A 89 12.00 7.04 17.11
C HIS A 89 12.87 5.79 17.27
N HIS A 90 13.07 5.00 16.21
CA HIS A 90 13.84 3.76 16.31
C HIS A 90 15.32 3.93 15.97
N GLN A 91 15.66 4.77 14.99
CA GLN A 91 17.04 5.05 14.55
C GLN A 91 17.91 3.78 14.41
N PRO A 92 17.45 2.79 13.62
CA PRO A 92 18.13 1.49 13.54
C PRO A 92 19.50 1.61 12.89
N CYS A 93 20.49 0.91 13.45
CA CYS A 93 21.88 0.88 12.96
C CYS A 93 22.26 -0.41 12.23
N THR A 94 21.35 -1.38 12.13
CA THR A 94 21.55 -2.64 11.40
C THR A 94 20.31 -2.99 10.59
N LEU A 95 20.47 -3.85 9.59
CA LEU A 95 19.35 -4.30 8.75
C LEU A 95 18.27 -5.02 9.58
N ASP A 96 18.67 -5.88 10.51
CA ASP A 96 17.71 -6.60 11.37
C ASP A 96 16.92 -5.65 12.26
N LYS A 97 17.59 -4.64 12.84
CA LYS A 97 16.92 -3.59 13.63
C LYS A 97 15.98 -2.76 12.76
N LEU A 98 16.35 -2.51 11.50
CA LEU A 98 15.49 -1.81 10.55
C LEU A 98 14.24 -2.63 10.24
N HIS A 99 14.37 -3.94 9.99
CA HIS A 99 13.24 -4.82 9.75
C HIS A 99 12.30 -4.87 10.97
N MET A 100 12.84 -5.05 12.17
CA MET A 100 12.05 -5.04 13.40
C MET A 100 11.33 -3.71 13.63
N ALA A 101 12.00 -2.58 13.39
CA ALA A 101 11.41 -1.25 13.55
C ALA A 101 10.26 -1.01 12.55
N ILE A 102 10.45 -1.39 11.29
CA ILE A 102 9.41 -1.29 10.24
C ILE A 102 8.22 -2.19 10.60
N GLN A 103 8.47 -3.43 11.03
CA GLN A 103 7.43 -4.38 11.42
C GLN A 103 6.61 -3.86 12.61
N SER A 104 7.28 -3.46 13.70
CA SER A 104 6.61 -2.90 14.88
C SER A 104 5.77 -1.68 14.52
N THR A 105 6.34 -0.76 13.74
CA THR A 105 5.61 0.45 13.33
C THR A 105 4.39 0.11 12.48
N TRP A 106 4.50 -0.87 11.56
CA TRP A 106 3.38 -1.33 10.76
C TRP A 106 2.27 -1.92 11.62
N ASP A 107 2.63 -2.70 12.64
CA ASP A 107 1.70 -3.32 13.59
C ASP A 107 1.00 -2.31 14.48
N ASP A 108 1.66 -1.21 14.80
CA ASP A 108 1.09 -0.10 15.56
C ASP A 108 0.17 0.82 14.74
N VAL A 109 0.14 0.70 13.39
CA VAL A 109 -0.80 1.50 12.57
C VAL A 109 -2.23 1.07 12.87
N SER A 110 -3.03 1.98 13.42
CA SER A 110 -4.39 1.68 13.83
C SER A 110 -5.33 1.40 12.65
N PRO A 111 -6.33 0.51 12.80
CA PRO A 111 -7.38 0.30 11.81
C PRO A 111 -8.08 1.60 11.40
N THR A 112 -8.33 2.49 12.38
CA THR A 112 -8.96 3.81 12.18
C THR A 112 -8.12 4.76 11.33
N PHE A 113 -6.79 4.58 11.26
CA PHE A 113 -5.94 5.38 10.38
C PHE A 113 -6.19 5.03 8.92
N PHE A 114 -6.30 3.74 8.59
CA PHE A 114 -6.62 3.29 7.23
C PHE A 114 -8.01 3.77 6.78
N GLU A 115 -9.01 3.70 7.66
CA GLU A 115 -10.36 4.22 7.39
C GLU A 115 -10.33 5.71 7.05
N LYS A 116 -9.59 6.52 7.83
CA LYS A 116 -9.44 7.96 7.56
C LYS A 116 -8.78 8.23 6.22
N LEU A 117 -7.79 7.43 5.82
CA LEU A 117 -7.16 7.56 4.51
C LEU A 117 -8.15 7.30 3.38
N LEU A 118 -9.00 6.28 3.52
CA LEU A 118 -10.02 5.94 2.52
C LEU A 118 -11.13 6.99 2.46
N ILE A 119 -11.64 7.46 3.60
CA ILE A 119 -12.64 8.55 3.67
C ILE A 119 -12.07 9.83 3.04
N GLY A 120 -10.78 10.09 3.23
CA GLY A 120 -10.09 11.25 2.65
C GLY A 120 -9.94 11.20 1.14
N MET A 121 -10.17 10.06 0.47
CA MET A 121 -9.95 9.93 -0.97
C MET A 121 -10.79 10.90 -1.80
N HIS A 122 -12.03 11.20 -1.38
CA HIS A 122 -12.86 12.16 -2.13
C HIS A 122 -12.18 13.53 -2.23
N LYS A 123 -11.56 14.00 -1.14
CA LYS A 123 -10.84 15.29 -1.11
C LYS A 123 -9.57 15.28 -1.97
N ARG A 124 -8.91 14.13 -2.08
CA ARG A 124 -7.75 13.98 -2.98
C ARG A 124 -8.18 14.08 -4.43
N MET A 125 -9.27 13.40 -4.79
CA MET A 125 -9.83 13.44 -6.12
C MET A 125 -10.29 14.87 -6.48
N GLU A 126 -10.96 15.56 -5.55
CA GLU A 126 -11.33 16.98 -5.73
C GLU A 126 -10.10 17.86 -5.97
N ALA A 127 -9.05 17.73 -5.15
CA ALA A 127 -7.82 18.51 -5.33
C ALA A 127 -7.17 18.27 -6.71
N VAL A 128 -7.21 17.03 -7.22
CA VAL A 128 -6.71 16.70 -8.57
C VAL A 128 -7.61 17.28 -9.66
N ILE A 129 -8.92 17.33 -9.46
CA ILE A 129 -9.85 17.96 -10.41
C ILE A 129 -9.61 19.48 -10.42
N GLU A 130 -9.49 20.10 -9.26
CA GLU A 130 -9.19 21.54 -9.11
C GLU A 130 -7.84 21.92 -9.73
N SER A 131 -6.85 21.03 -9.66
CA SER A 131 -5.55 21.21 -10.30
C SER A 131 -5.55 20.89 -11.81
N ASN A 132 -6.70 20.57 -12.41
CA ASN A 132 -6.83 20.11 -13.79
C ASN A 132 -5.90 18.91 -14.12
N GLY A 133 -5.79 17.96 -13.19
CA GLY A 133 -4.92 16.79 -13.32
C GLY A 133 -3.46 17.03 -12.90
N GLY A 134 -3.13 18.23 -12.42
CA GLY A 134 -1.82 18.56 -11.87
C GLY A 134 -1.54 17.92 -10.51
N SER A 135 -0.28 17.96 -10.08
CA SER A 135 0.13 17.47 -8.76
C SER A 135 -0.50 18.27 -7.61
N THR A 136 -0.76 17.58 -6.51
CA THR A 136 -1.38 18.10 -5.28
C THR A 136 -0.44 17.86 -4.09
N THR A 137 -0.85 18.29 -2.89
CA THR A 137 -0.02 18.23 -1.67
C THR A 137 -0.25 16.98 -0.80
N TRP A 138 -1.03 16.01 -1.30
CA TRP A 138 -1.51 14.84 -0.55
C TRP A 138 -0.45 13.77 -0.24
#